data_AF-A0A0D2LFC3-F1
#
_entry.id   AF-A0A0D2LFC3-F1
#
_cell.length_a   1.000
_cell.length_b   1.000
_cell.length_c   1.000
_cell.angle_alpha   90.00
_cell.angle_beta   90.00
_cell.angle_gamma   90.00
#
_symmetry.space_group_name_H-M   'P 1'
#
loop_
_entity.id
_entity.type
_entity.pdbx_description
1 polymer ?
#
loop_
_entity_poly.entity_id
_entity_poly.type
_entity_poly.pdbx_seq_one_letter_code
_entity_poly.pdbx_strand_id
1 'polypeptide(L)'
;MAASDQQAAVLAAALAQMMAVVQAQPVQHFWALTISASLQQLVDLEQQHGGIFNAIHIATAFTRSAHLIRDQGLPSRCFHPLMQRLWVRLQPQLGYCKTRELSNIVWACGKAAFAEAPLLDACLDQLASAAAETNAQGLANALYAASVLSPHGYSIDKQQAQQLVGALVQQRQAATPQAMSNTLWAAATMGLTLPDQQAQQLVEALVQQQQNLANTLWAAATMGLTLPDQQAQQLVATLVQQRQAATPQNLSNTLWAAATMGLTLPDQQAQQLVAALVQQRQAASPQAVSNTLWAAATMGLTLLDPQAQQLVAALVQQRQAATPQNLANTLWAAATMGLTLPDQQAQQLVAALVQQRQAATPQNLSNTL
;
A
#
# COMPACT_ATOMS: atom_id res chain seq x y z
N MET A 1 -65.35 29.94 3.80
CA MET A 1 -64.40 29.15 4.61
C MET A 1 -63.82 27.96 3.84
N ALA A 2 -64.62 27.12 3.18
CA ALA A 2 -64.13 25.91 2.48
C ALA A 2 -63.06 26.14 1.38
N ALA A 3 -63.10 27.26 0.65
CA ALA A 3 -62.11 27.54 -0.42
C ALA A 3 -60.71 27.88 0.12
N SER A 4 -60.62 28.42 1.35
CA SER A 4 -59.35 28.79 2.00
C SER A 4 -58.59 27.55 2.47
N ASP A 5 -59.31 26.55 3.00
CA ASP A 5 -58.70 25.31 3.53
C ASP A 5 -58.15 24.43 2.41
N GLN A 6 -58.81 24.42 1.25
CA GLN A 6 -58.37 23.65 0.09
C GLN A 6 -57.09 24.25 -0.54
N GLN A 7 -56.94 25.58 -0.51
CA GLN A 7 -55.74 26.27 -1.00
C GLN A 7 -54.55 26.07 -0.06
N ALA A 8 -54.78 26.08 1.26
CA ALA A 8 -53.77 25.77 2.27
C ALA A 8 -53.28 24.32 2.19
N ALA A 9 -54.18 23.36 1.93
CA ALA A 9 -53.82 21.95 1.77
C ALA A 9 -52.94 21.69 0.52
N VAL A 10 -53.24 22.37 -0.59
CA VAL A 10 -52.42 22.27 -1.82
C VAL A 10 -51.03 22.87 -1.62
N LEU A 11 -50.93 24.01 -0.92
CA LEU A 11 -49.64 24.63 -0.58
C LEU A 11 -48.81 23.76 0.38
N ALA A 12 -49.45 23.15 1.38
CA ALA A 12 -48.78 22.23 2.30
C ALA A 12 -48.28 20.95 1.58
N ALA A 13 -49.06 20.41 0.65
CA ALA A 13 -48.65 19.26 -0.16
C ALA A 13 -47.50 19.60 -1.13
N ALA A 14 -47.53 20.79 -1.74
CA ALA A 14 -46.45 21.29 -2.59
C ALA A 14 -45.16 21.55 -1.80
N LEU A 15 -45.27 22.13 -0.59
CA LEU A 15 -44.13 22.29 0.32
C LEU A 15 -43.58 20.94 0.79
N ALA A 16 -44.44 19.98 1.11
CA ALA A 16 -44.01 18.63 1.48
C ALA A 16 -43.32 17.90 0.32
N GLN A 17 -43.81 18.04 -0.92
CA GLN A 17 -43.13 17.53 -2.12
C GLN A 17 -41.80 18.23 -2.39
N MET A 18 -41.72 19.55 -2.25
CA MET A 18 -40.47 20.29 -2.38
C MET A 18 -39.47 19.86 -1.29
N MET A 19 -39.92 19.71 -0.04
CA MET A 19 -39.08 19.22 1.05
C MET A 19 -38.63 17.77 0.82
N ALA A 20 -39.50 16.91 0.29
CA ALA A 20 -39.16 15.53 -0.07
C ALA A 20 -38.16 15.45 -1.23
N VAL A 21 -38.28 16.31 -2.25
CA VAL A 21 -37.31 16.45 -3.34
C VAL A 21 -35.98 16.95 -2.80
N VAL A 22 -35.97 18.00 -1.97
CA VAL A 22 -34.77 18.54 -1.31
C VAL A 22 -34.11 17.49 -0.41
N GLN A 23 -34.87 16.63 0.28
CA GLN A 23 -34.32 15.53 1.07
C GLN A 23 -33.85 14.34 0.22
N ALA A 24 -34.41 14.12 -0.97
CA ALA A 24 -33.99 13.08 -1.90
C ALA A 24 -32.71 13.46 -2.67
N GLN A 25 -32.45 14.75 -2.90
CA GLN A 25 -31.29 15.20 -3.67
C GLN A 25 -29.93 14.78 -3.05
N PRO A 26 -29.64 14.95 -1.75
CA PRO A 26 -28.39 14.49 -1.15
C PRO A 26 -28.15 12.98 -1.35
N VAL A 27 -29.20 12.17 -1.28
CA VAL A 27 -29.10 10.71 -1.48
C VAL A 27 -28.81 10.39 -2.95
N GLN A 28 -29.46 11.08 -3.89
CA GLN A 28 -29.23 10.87 -5.33
C GLN A 28 -27.80 11.23 -5.76
N HIS A 29 -27.25 12.36 -5.28
CA HIS A 29 -25.88 12.76 -5.62
C HIS A 29 -24.83 11.83 -4.99
N PHE A 30 -25.04 11.39 -3.75
CA PHE A 30 -24.20 10.38 -3.12
C PHE A 30 -24.18 9.06 -3.92
N TRP A 31 -25.35 8.59 -4.35
CA TRP A 31 -25.45 7.41 -5.20
C TRP A 31 -24.75 7.61 -6.55
N ALA A 32 -24.97 8.75 -7.20
CA ALA A 32 -24.33 9.09 -8.48
C ALA A 32 -22.79 9.06 -8.39
N LEU A 33 -22.21 9.62 -7.33
CA LEU A 33 -20.77 9.54 -7.06
C LEU A 33 -20.31 8.08 -6.89
N THR A 34 -21.06 7.29 -6.13
CA THR A 34 -20.69 5.89 -5.83
C THR A 34 -20.66 5.01 -7.08
N ILE A 35 -21.59 5.23 -8.02
CA ILE A 35 -21.71 4.41 -9.24
C ILE A 35 -20.97 5.00 -10.45
N SER A 36 -20.35 6.18 -10.31
CA SER A 36 -19.65 6.86 -11.41
C SER A 36 -18.63 5.95 -12.07
N ALA A 37 -18.79 5.68 -13.35
CA ALA A 37 -17.99 4.73 -14.12
C ALA A 37 -16.83 5.41 -14.87
N SER A 38 -16.56 6.71 -14.68
CA SER A 38 -15.40 7.37 -15.29
C SER A 38 -14.95 8.60 -14.51
N LEU A 39 -13.71 9.03 -14.76
CA LEU A 39 -13.21 10.32 -14.25
C LEU A 39 -14.08 11.49 -14.73
N GLN A 40 -14.50 11.47 -16.00
CA GLN A 40 -15.32 12.55 -16.56
C GLN A 40 -16.65 12.69 -15.82
N GLN A 41 -17.32 11.57 -15.49
CA GLN A 41 -18.56 11.61 -14.72
C GLN A 41 -18.36 12.20 -13.32
N LEU A 42 -17.25 11.89 -12.65
CA LEU A 42 -16.93 12.50 -11.35
C LEU A 42 -16.66 14.00 -11.49
N VAL A 43 -15.96 14.42 -12.54
CA VAL A 43 -15.71 15.84 -12.84
C VAL A 43 -17.01 16.58 -13.11
N ASP A 44 -17.90 16.02 -13.92
CA ASP A 44 -19.19 16.63 -14.25
C ASP A 44 -20.06 16.78 -13.00
N LEU A 45 -20.15 15.73 -12.17
CA LEU A 45 -20.89 15.77 -10.91
C LEU A 45 -20.34 16.82 -9.94
N GLU A 46 -19.02 16.92 -9.81
CA GLU A 46 -18.38 17.91 -8.95
C GLU A 46 -18.56 19.34 -9.49
N GLN A 47 -18.53 19.55 -10.81
CA GLN A 47 -18.75 20.87 -11.40
C GLN A 47 -20.21 21.32 -11.30
N GLN A 48 -21.16 20.42 -11.57
CA GLN A 48 -22.59 20.72 -11.56
C GLN A 48 -23.16 20.83 -10.15
N HIS A 49 -22.69 19.98 -9.23
CA HIS A 49 -23.31 19.81 -7.91
C HIS A 49 -22.34 19.97 -6.74
N GLY A 50 -21.06 20.27 -6.97
CA GLY A 50 -20.06 20.38 -5.91
C GLY A 50 -20.36 21.45 -4.85
N GLY A 51 -21.22 22.43 -5.16
CA GLY A 51 -21.65 23.45 -4.19
C GLY A 51 -22.43 22.91 -2.99
N ILE A 52 -23.06 21.72 -3.13
CA ILE A 52 -23.83 21.06 -2.06
C ILE A 52 -23.07 19.87 -1.45
N PHE A 53 -21.82 19.61 -1.87
CA PHE A 53 -21.05 18.49 -1.37
C PHE A 53 -20.65 18.73 0.09
N ASN A 54 -21.12 17.85 0.97
CA ASN A 54 -20.62 17.74 2.33
C ASN A 54 -19.42 16.77 2.42
N ALA A 55 -18.83 16.63 3.62
CA ALA A 55 -17.70 15.73 3.88
C ALA A 55 -17.91 14.29 3.38
N ILE A 56 -19.14 13.76 3.46
CA ILE A 56 -19.46 12.41 2.99
C ILE A 56 -19.35 12.34 1.46
N HIS A 57 -19.93 13.28 0.73
CA HIS A 57 -19.83 13.33 -0.73
C HIS A 57 -18.37 13.47 -1.18
N ILE A 58 -17.60 14.34 -0.52
CA ILE A 58 -16.19 14.55 -0.84
C ILE A 58 -15.40 13.25 -0.62
N ALA A 59 -15.53 12.62 0.54
CA ALA A 59 -14.86 11.35 0.82
C ALA A 59 -15.26 10.24 -0.16
N THR A 60 -16.53 10.18 -0.57
CA THR A 60 -17.00 9.25 -1.61
C THR A 60 -16.36 9.54 -2.95
N ALA A 61 -16.24 10.81 -3.37
CA ALA A 61 -15.60 11.18 -4.62
C ALA A 61 -14.10 10.85 -4.66
N PHE A 62 -13.39 11.08 -3.54
CA PHE A 62 -12.01 10.63 -3.34
C PHE A 62 -11.92 9.10 -3.47
N THR A 63 -12.74 8.37 -2.72
CA THR A 63 -12.76 6.90 -2.71
C THR A 63 -13.08 6.34 -4.11
N ARG A 64 -14.02 6.96 -4.83
CA ARG A 64 -14.38 6.52 -6.18
C ARG A 64 -13.26 6.78 -7.17
N SER A 65 -12.56 7.90 -7.04
CA SER A 65 -11.36 8.19 -7.83
C SER A 65 -10.31 7.09 -7.67
N ALA A 66 -10.04 6.67 -6.44
CA ALA A 66 -9.12 5.57 -6.16
C ALA A 66 -9.54 4.22 -6.78
N HIS A 67 -10.85 3.90 -6.76
CA HIS A 67 -11.35 2.71 -7.45
C HIS A 67 -11.21 2.79 -8.96
N LEU A 68 -11.53 3.94 -9.57
CA LEU A 68 -11.40 4.12 -11.02
C LEU A 68 -9.94 4.05 -11.50
N ILE A 69 -8.99 4.55 -10.71
CA ILE A 69 -7.55 4.41 -10.99
C ILE A 69 -7.17 2.94 -11.06
N ARG A 70 -7.62 2.14 -10.09
CA ARG A 70 -7.37 0.69 -10.05
C ARG A 70 -8.04 -0.03 -11.22
N ASP A 71 -9.31 0.29 -11.49
CA ASP A 71 -10.16 -0.50 -12.38
C ASP A 71 -9.95 -0.15 -13.86
N GLN A 72 -9.52 1.08 -14.19
CA GLN A 72 -9.39 1.56 -15.58
C GLN A 72 -7.95 1.68 -16.07
N GLY A 73 -6.96 1.52 -15.19
CA GLY A 73 -5.55 1.67 -15.55
C GLY A 73 -5.18 3.07 -16.07
N LEU A 74 -6.04 4.08 -15.84
CA LEU A 74 -5.74 5.47 -16.18
C LEU A 74 -4.59 5.97 -15.30
N PRO A 75 -3.66 6.79 -15.84
CA PRO A 75 -2.61 7.39 -15.02
C PRO A 75 -3.21 8.17 -13.85
N SER A 76 -2.75 7.89 -12.63
CA SER A 76 -3.31 8.49 -11.40
C SER A 76 -3.28 10.03 -11.42
N ARG A 77 -2.27 10.62 -12.06
CA ARG A 77 -2.13 12.07 -12.29
C ARG A 77 -3.33 12.72 -12.97
N CYS A 78 -4.11 11.99 -13.76
CA CYS A 78 -5.31 12.51 -14.41
C CYS A 78 -6.41 12.88 -13.40
N PHE A 79 -6.41 12.27 -12.21
CA PHE A 79 -7.40 12.53 -11.16
C PHE A 79 -7.00 13.71 -10.26
N HIS A 80 -5.73 14.12 -10.26
CA HIS A 80 -5.22 15.17 -9.37
C HIS A 80 -5.98 16.51 -9.48
N PRO A 81 -6.36 17.01 -10.67
CA PRO A 81 -7.15 18.25 -10.76
C PRO A 81 -8.51 18.17 -10.09
N LEU A 82 -9.18 17.01 -10.16
CA LEU A 82 -10.45 16.79 -9.44
C LEU A 82 -10.20 16.76 -7.94
N MET A 83 -9.19 16.01 -7.48
CA MET A 83 -8.84 15.89 -6.06
C MET A 83 -8.47 17.25 -5.45
N GLN A 84 -7.80 18.13 -6.20
CA GLN A 84 -7.51 19.51 -5.76
C GLN A 84 -8.79 20.33 -5.55
N ARG A 85 -9.78 20.22 -6.44
CA ARG A 85 -11.07 20.94 -6.27
C ARG A 85 -11.88 20.38 -5.11
N LEU A 86 -11.88 19.06 -4.94
CA LEU A 86 -12.50 18.40 -3.79
C LEU A 86 -11.85 18.83 -2.47
N TRP A 87 -10.52 18.99 -2.45
CA TRP A 87 -9.78 19.53 -1.30
C TRP A 87 -10.24 20.94 -0.94
N VAL A 88 -10.30 21.86 -1.91
CA VAL A 88 -10.77 23.24 -1.69
C VAL A 88 -12.18 23.27 -1.05
N ARG A 89 -13.06 22.34 -1.44
CA ARG A 89 -14.42 22.22 -0.87
C ARG A 89 -14.44 21.60 0.52
N LEU A 90 -13.45 20.78 0.85
CA LEU A 90 -13.32 20.12 2.15
C LEU A 90 -12.82 21.08 3.23
N GLN A 91 -11.91 21.98 2.88
CA GLN A 91 -11.27 22.94 3.81
C GLN A 91 -12.24 23.60 4.80
N PRO A 92 -13.36 24.24 4.38
CA PRO A 92 -14.30 24.88 5.30
C PRO A 92 -15.10 23.90 6.17
N GLN A 93 -15.05 22.60 5.88
CA GLN A 93 -15.84 21.55 6.53
C GLN A 93 -14.97 20.59 7.36
N LEU A 94 -13.65 20.79 7.41
CA LEU A 94 -12.70 19.88 8.06
C LEU A 94 -13.08 19.54 9.50
N GLY A 95 -13.46 20.54 10.30
CA GLY A 95 -13.83 20.35 11.71
C GLY A 95 -15.09 19.49 11.95
N TYR A 96 -15.86 19.19 10.89
CA TYR A 96 -17.06 18.34 10.97
C TYR A 96 -16.85 16.94 10.37
N CYS A 97 -15.65 16.66 9.84
CA CYS A 97 -15.35 15.37 9.25
C CYS A 97 -15.20 14.32 10.35
N LYS A 98 -15.84 13.15 10.20
CA LYS A 98 -15.58 12.04 11.11
C LYS A 98 -14.34 11.29 10.64
N THR A 99 -13.76 10.51 11.55
CA THR A 99 -12.57 9.69 11.32
C THR A 99 -12.71 8.76 10.11
N ARG A 100 -13.93 8.27 9.85
CA ARG A 100 -14.23 7.46 8.66
C ARG A 100 -14.01 8.24 7.36
N GLU A 101 -14.56 9.44 7.23
CA GLU A 101 -14.40 10.25 6.03
C GLU A 101 -12.91 10.64 5.83
N LEU A 102 -12.23 11.06 6.89
CA LEU A 102 -10.80 11.40 6.85
C LEU A 102 -9.94 10.21 6.41
N SER A 103 -10.15 9.04 7.01
CA SER A 103 -9.39 7.82 6.67
C SER A 103 -9.60 7.36 5.22
N ASN A 104 -10.80 7.55 4.67
CA ASN A 104 -11.10 7.25 3.27
C ASN A 104 -10.42 8.25 2.32
N ILE A 105 -10.37 9.53 2.68
CA ILE A 105 -9.70 10.58 1.90
C ILE A 105 -8.20 10.28 1.82
N VAL A 106 -7.52 10.08 2.96
CA VAL A 106 -6.07 9.80 2.96
C VAL A 106 -5.75 8.50 2.23
N TRP A 107 -6.55 7.44 2.41
CA TRP A 107 -6.40 6.19 1.66
C TRP A 107 -6.48 6.42 0.15
N ALA A 108 -7.45 7.22 -0.30
CA ALA A 108 -7.61 7.54 -1.71
C ALA A 108 -6.44 8.37 -2.26
N CYS A 109 -5.90 9.30 -1.46
CA CYS A 109 -4.68 10.02 -1.81
C CYS A 109 -3.51 9.07 -2.04
N GLY A 110 -3.32 8.09 -1.15
CA GLY A 110 -2.32 7.03 -1.31
C GLY A 110 -2.50 6.23 -2.60
N LYS A 111 -3.74 5.83 -2.94
CA LYS A 111 -4.04 5.13 -4.19
C LYS A 111 -3.83 5.98 -5.44
N ALA A 112 -3.99 7.29 -5.33
CA ALA A 112 -3.82 8.22 -6.44
C ALA A 112 -2.41 8.79 -6.57
N ALA A 113 -1.47 8.43 -5.68
CA ALA A 113 -0.18 9.11 -5.57
C ALA A 113 -0.34 10.65 -5.49
N PHE A 114 -1.38 11.11 -4.77
CA PHE A 114 -1.72 12.52 -4.62
C PHE A 114 -1.14 13.04 -3.30
N ALA A 115 0.11 13.53 -3.37
CA ALA A 115 0.90 13.98 -2.24
C ALA A 115 0.68 15.47 -1.91
N GLU A 116 -0.57 15.86 -1.63
CA GLU A 116 -0.91 17.23 -1.23
C GLU A 116 -0.73 17.39 0.29
N ALA A 117 0.44 17.89 0.71
CA ALA A 117 0.82 17.95 2.13
C ALA A 117 -0.21 18.66 3.03
N PRO A 118 -0.75 19.85 2.69
CA PRO A 118 -1.76 20.51 3.53
C PRO A 118 -3.03 19.69 3.77
N LEU A 119 -3.46 18.90 2.77
CA LEU A 119 -4.61 17.99 2.92
C LEU A 119 -4.25 16.82 3.83
N LEU A 120 -3.09 16.21 3.59
CA LEU A 120 -2.65 15.01 4.29
C LEU A 120 -2.40 15.32 5.78
N ASP A 121 -1.69 16.41 6.08
CA ASP A 121 -1.41 16.85 7.44
C ASP A 121 -2.72 17.15 8.17
N ALA A 122 -3.62 17.95 7.57
CA ALA A 122 -4.91 18.26 8.21
C ALA A 122 -5.76 17.02 8.52
N CYS A 123 -5.72 15.99 7.67
CA CYS A 123 -6.45 14.74 7.91
C CYS A 123 -5.74 13.84 8.92
N LEU A 124 -4.42 13.70 8.82
CA LEU A 124 -3.61 12.82 9.67
C LEU A 124 -3.50 13.36 11.10
N ASP A 125 -3.40 14.68 11.28
CA ASP A 125 -3.44 15.35 12.57
C ASP A 125 -4.74 15.04 13.33
N GLN A 126 -5.88 15.13 12.64
CA GLN A 126 -7.19 14.83 13.22
C GLN A 126 -7.35 13.34 13.51
N LEU A 127 -6.88 12.47 12.62
CA LEU A 127 -6.90 11.01 12.83
C LEU A 127 -6.01 10.61 14.01
N ALA A 128 -4.83 11.22 14.16
CA ALA A 128 -3.92 10.97 15.28
C ALA A 128 -4.51 11.48 16.60
N SER A 129 -5.13 12.67 16.58
CA SER A 129 -5.83 13.24 17.75
C SER A 129 -7.02 12.40 18.19
N ALA A 130 -7.75 11.80 17.23
CA ALA A 130 -8.88 10.90 17.47
C ALA A 130 -8.52 9.42 17.33
N ALA A 131 -7.25 9.03 17.55
CA ALA A 131 -6.78 7.69 17.23
C ALA A 131 -7.50 6.59 18.04
N ALA A 132 -7.86 6.87 19.29
CA ALA A 132 -8.61 5.93 20.14
C ALA A 132 -10.04 5.66 19.64
N GLU A 133 -10.64 6.63 18.93
CA GLU A 133 -12.01 6.54 18.37
C GLU A 133 -12.00 6.06 16.92
N THR A 134 -10.86 6.19 16.24
CA THR A 134 -10.66 5.71 14.88
C THR A 134 -10.57 4.19 14.89
N ASN A 135 -11.43 3.53 14.13
CA ASN A 135 -11.38 2.07 14.02
C ASN A 135 -10.05 1.59 13.39
N ALA A 136 -9.68 0.34 13.65
CA ALA A 136 -8.43 -0.25 13.17
C ALA A 136 -8.22 -0.15 11.65
N GLN A 137 -9.29 -0.25 10.84
CA GLN A 137 -9.16 -0.10 9.38
C GLN A 137 -8.79 1.35 9.00
N GLY A 138 -9.38 2.34 9.66
CA GLY A 138 -9.08 3.75 9.45
C GLY A 138 -7.64 4.10 9.84
N LEU A 139 -7.16 3.56 10.98
CA LEU A 139 -5.77 3.70 11.42
C LEU A 139 -4.80 3.08 10.41
N ALA A 140 -5.07 1.85 9.96
CA ALA A 140 -4.23 1.16 8.98
C ALA A 140 -4.23 1.88 7.62
N ASN A 141 -5.37 2.44 7.19
CA ASN A 141 -5.49 3.21 5.96
C ASN A 141 -4.65 4.49 6.00
N ALA A 142 -4.64 5.19 7.14
CA ALA A 142 -3.83 6.39 7.36
C ALA A 142 -2.33 6.08 7.26
N LEU A 143 -1.87 5.04 7.99
CA LEU A 143 -0.48 4.60 7.98
C LEU A 143 -0.04 4.12 6.59
N TYR A 144 -0.90 3.33 5.92
CA TYR A 144 -0.66 2.88 4.54
C TYR A 144 -0.50 4.07 3.59
N ALA A 145 -1.39 5.07 3.66
CA ALA A 145 -1.32 6.25 2.81
C ALA A 145 -0.02 7.04 3.03
N ALA A 146 0.35 7.27 4.29
CA ALA A 146 1.58 7.97 4.65
C ALA A 146 2.83 7.24 4.10
N SER A 147 2.88 5.91 4.21
CA SER A 147 4.03 5.14 3.72
C SER A 147 4.14 5.12 2.20
N VAL A 148 3.03 4.93 1.46
CA VAL A 148 3.06 4.88 -0.01
C VAL A 148 3.29 6.24 -0.65
N LEU A 149 3.02 7.34 0.06
CA LEU A 149 3.27 8.70 -0.42
C LEU A 149 4.69 9.19 -0.12
N SER A 150 5.49 8.44 0.65
CA SER A 150 6.89 8.79 0.92
C SER A 150 7.76 8.96 -0.34
N PRO A 151 7.70 8.05 -1.33
CA PRO A 151 8.39 8.24 -2.61
C PRO A 151 7.87 9.43 -3.43
N HIS A 152 6.69 9.97 -3.08
CA HIS A 152 6.08 11.13 -3.72
C HIS A 152 6.35 12.44 -2.95
N GLY A 153 7.31 12.44 -2.02
CA GLY A 153 7.76 13.63 -1.32
C GLY A 153 6.94 14.00 -0.09
N TYR A 154 5.99 13.16 0.35
CA TYR A 154 5.25 13.35 1.58
C TYR A 154 5.92 12.63 2.76
N SER A 155 5.92 13.22 3.95
CA SER A 155 6.37 12.55 5.16
C SER A 155 5.48 12.94 6.33
N ILE A 156 4.83 11.96 6.94
CA ILE A 156 4.08 12.15 8.19
C ILE A 156 5.06 12.39 9.34
N ASP A 157 4.63 13.18 10.33
CA ASP A 157 5.35 13.28 11.60
C ASP A 157 5.46 11.91 12.29
N LYS A 158 6.65 11.61 12.83
CA LYS A 158 6.94 10.29 13.43
C LYS A 158 6.12 10.04 14.70
N GLN A 159 5.86 11.07 15.50
CA GLN A 159 5.08 10.94 16.72
C GLN A 159 3.61 10.64 16.39
N GLN A 160 3.05 11.31 15.38
CA GLN A 160 1.70 11.00 14.87
C GLN A 160 1.61 9.57 14.36
N ALA A 161 2.58 9.14 13.56
CA ALA A 161 2.60 7.77 13.05
C ALA A 161 2.68 6.74 14.20
N GLN A 162 3.50 6.99 15.23
CA GLN A 162 3.56 6.15 16.43
C GLN A 162 2.24 6.13 17.22
N GLN A 163 1.53 7.26 17.32
CA GLN A 163 0.21 7.33 17.96
C GLN A 163 -0.81 6.45 17.23
N LEU A 164 -0.86 6.53 15.89
CA LEU A 164 -1.75 5.71 15.07
C LEU A 164 -1.45 4.21 15.23
N VAL A 165 -0.16 3.83 15.22
CA VAL A 165 0.27 2.44 15.47
C VAL A 165 -0.15 1.99 16.86
N GLY A 166 0.14 2.80 17.89
CA GLY A 166 -0.19 2.47 19.28
C GLY A 166 -1.68 2.25 19.48
N ALA A 167 -2.53 3.09 18.88
CA ALA A 167 -3.98 2.92 18.92
C ALA A 167 -4.44 1.61 18.24
N LEU A 168 -3.83 1.24 17.11
CA LEU A 168 -4.15 -0.02 16.43
C LEU A 168 -3.74 -1.24 17.24
N VAL A 169 -2.59 -1.19 17.92
CA VAL A 169 -2.11 -2.25 18.82
C VAL A 169 -3.09 -2.46 19.98
N GLN A 170 -3.66 -1.39 20.54
CA GLN A 170 -4.69 -1.49 21.57
C GLN A 170 -5.97 -2.14 21.03
N GLN A 171 -6.32 -1.88 19.77
CA GLN A 171 -7.49 -2.43 19.10
C GLN A 171 -7.25 -3.79 18.40
N ARG A 172 -6.06 -4.40 18.54
CA ARG A 172 -5.63 -5.56 17.73
C ARG A 172 -6.60 -6.75 17.70
N GLN A 173 -7.34 -6.98 18.79
CA GLN A 173 -8.31 -8.08 18.86
C GLN A 173 -9.53 -7.89 17.94
N ALA A 174 -9.88 -6.63 17.65
CA ALA A 174 -10.94 -6.27 16.71
C ALA A 174 -10.40 -5.90 15.31
N ALA A 175 -9.08 -5.75 15.17
CA ALA A 175 -8.44 -5.42 13.92
C ALA A 175 -8.44 -6.63 12.97
N THR A 176 -8.68 -6.38 11.69
CA THR A 176 -8.50 -7.42 10.68
C THR A 176 -7.01 -7.76 10.54
N PRO A 177 -6.65 -8.99 10.19
CA PRO A 177 -5.25 -9.33 9.91
C PRO A 177 -4.65 -8.48 8.77
N GLN A 178 -5.47 -7.97 7.85
CA GLN A 178 -5.01 -7.02 6.83
C GLN A 178 -4.63 -5.67 7.45
N ALA A 179 -5.44 -5.13 8.38
CA ALA A 179 -5.14 -3.87 9.04
C ALA A 179 -3.86 -3.96 9.88
N MET A 180 -3.68 -5.05 10.64
CA MET A 180 -2.46 -5.26 11.43
C MET A 180 -1.21 -5.42 10.54
N SER A 181 -1.32 -6.21 9.46
CA SER A 181 -0.20 -6.41 8.54
C SER A 181 0.17 -5.13 7.79
N ASN A 182 -0.81 -4.36 7.31
CA ASN A 182 -0.56 -3.07 6.66
C ASN A 182 0.08 -2.06 7.62
N THR A 183 -0.28 -2.11 8.91
CA THR A 183 0.29 -1.24 9.94
C THR A 183 1.76 -1.56 10.20
N LEU A 184 2.10 -2.84 10.38
CA LEU A 184 3.50 -3.27 10.51
C LEU A 184 4.30 -2.92 9.25
N TRP A 185 3.75 -3.21 8.07
CA TRP A 185 4.38 -2.90 6.80
C TRP A 185 4.64 -1.40 6.63
N ALA A 186 3.65 -0.56 6.96
CA ALA A 186 3.79 0.89 6.88
C ALA A 186 4.82 1.43 7.87
N ALA A 187 4.81 0.94 9.12
CA ALA A 187 5.79 1.34 10.13
C ALA A 187 7.22 0.99 9.72
N ALA A 188 7.44 -0.24 9.22
CA ALA A 188 8.72 -0.69 8.69
C ALA A 188 9.16 0.15 7.47
N THR A 189 8.25 0.40 6.53
CA THR A 189 8.53 1.19 5.32
C THR A 189 8.92 2.63 5.64
N MET A 190 8.30 3.23 6.66
CA MET A 190 8.62 4.59 7.11
C MET A 190 9.84 4.67 8.05
N GLY A 191 10.46 3.54 8.38
CA GLY A 191 11.58 3.49 9.32
C GLY A 191 11.20 3.96 10.73
N LEU A 192 9.98 3.64 11.17
CA LEU A 192 9.53 3.96 12.52
C LEU A 192 10.20 3.01 13.52
N THR A 193 10.78 3.59 14.56
CA THR A 193 11.18 2.84 15.76
C THR A 193 9.95 2.65 16.62
N LEU A 194 9.38 1.44 16.59
CA LEU A 194 8.31 1.04 17.50
C LEU A 194 8.89 0.39 18.75
N PRO A 195 8.24 0.53 19.93
CA PRO A 195 8.59 -0.30 21.07
C PRO A 195 8.45 -1.79 20.70
N ASP A 196 9.46 -2.61 21.00
CA ASP A 196 9.52 -4.04 20.63
C ASP A 196 8.23 -4.80 20.98
N GLN A 197 7.67 -4.52 22.16
CA GLN A 197 6.43 -5.13 22.62
C GLN A 197 5.24 -4.87 21.67
N GLN A 198 5.12 -3.66 21.11
CA GLN A 198 4.02 -3.31 20.20
C GLN A 198 4.15 -4.08 18.88
N ALA A 199 5.36 -4.13 18.34
CA ALA A 199 5.62 -4.82 17.09
C ALA A 199 5.44 -6.35 17.25
N GLN A 200 5.94 -6.92 18.34
CA GLN A 200 5.75 -8.34 18.70
C GLN A 200 4.27 -8.69 18.86
N GLN A 201 3.47 -7.87 19.55
CA GLN A 201 2.04 -8.12 19.72
C GLN A 201 1.27 -8.23 18.39
N LEU A 202 1.62 -7.41 17.40
CA LEU A 202 1.01 -7.50 16.07
C LEU A 202 1.50 -8.73 15.31
N VAL A 203 2.80 -9.04 15.39
CA VAL A 203 3.37 -10.23 14.75
C VAL A 203 2.74 -11.51 15.31
N GLU A 204 2.68 -11.66 16.64
CA GLU A 204 2.08 -12.81 17.31
C GLU A 204 0.61 -13.01 16.89
N ALA A 205 -0.18 -11.93 16.85
CA ALA A 205 -1.57 -12.00 16.42
C ALA A 205 -1.71 -12.48 14.97
N LEU A 206 -0.85 -12.01 14.07
CA LEU A 206 -0.86 -12.40 12.66
C LEU A 206 -0.39 -13.84 12.44
N VAL A 207 0.62 -14.29 13.19
CA VAL A 207 1.11 -15.67 13.15
C VAL A 207 0.00 -16.63 13.60
N GLN A 208 -0.69 -16.33 14.70
CA GLN A 208 -1.80 -17.15 15.20
C GLN A 208 -2.95 -17.26 14.20
N GLN A 209 -3.25 -16.17 13.48
CA GLN A 209 -4.33 -16.15 12.48
C GLN A 209 -3.92 -16.77 11.13
N GLN A 210 -2.63 -17.03 10.89
CA GLN A 210 -2.08 -17.54 9.63
C GLN A 210 -2.42 -16.70 8.40
N GLN A 211 -2.51 -15.38 8.56
CA GLN A 211 -2.89 -14.43 7.50
C GLN A 211 -1.80 -13.39 7.27
N ASN A 212 -1.60 -13.00 6.01
CA ASN A 212 -0.62 -11.98 5.59
C ASN A 212 0.83 -12.22 6.07
N LEU A 213 1.19 -13.50 6.26
CA LEU A 213 2.45 -13.92 6.89
C LEU A 213 3.71 -13.39 6.21
N ALA A 214 3.71 -13.27 4.87
CA ALA A 214 4.87 -12.77 4.13
C ALA A 214 5.17 -11.30 4.46
N ASN A 215 4.13 -10.46 4.57
CA ASN A 215 4.28 -9.06 4.96
C ASN A 215 4.66 -8.92 6.43
N THR A 216 4.12 -9.80 7.29
CA THR A 216 4.49 -9.86 8.71
C THR A 216 5.98 -10.18 8.88
N LEU A 217 6.48 -11.20 8.18
CA LEU A 217 7.88 -11.61 8.23
C LEU A 217 8.79 -10.52 7.66
N TRP A 218 8.41 -9.92 6.53
CA TRP A 218 9.15 -8.81 5.94
C TRP A 218 9.24 -7.60 6.88
N ALA A 219 8.13 -7.23 7.52
CA ALA A 219 8.12 -6.11 8.46
C ALA A 219 8.97 -6.42 9.70
N ALA A 220 8.89 -7.63 10.24
CA ALA A 220 9.72 -8.07 11.36
C ALA A 220 11.22 -8.01 11.02
N ALA A 221 11.61 -8.52 9.85
CA ALA A 221 12.98 -8.45 9.35
C ALA A 221 13.47 -6.99 9.18
N THR A 222 12.66 -6.15 8.54
CA THR A 222 12.99 -4.74 8.28
C THR A 222 13.15 -3.94 9.57
N MET A 223 12.36 -4.26 10.59
CA MET A 223 12.43 -3.62 11.90
C MET A 223 13.50 -4.22 12.82
N GLY A 224 14.20 -5.28 12.41
CA GLY A 224 15.20 -5.96 13.23
C GLY A 224 14.60 -6.71 14.43
N LEU A 225 13.34 -7.13 14.36
CA LEU A 225 12.69 -7.88 15.43
C LEU A 225 13.27 -9.29 15.48
N THR A 226 13.57 -9.77 16.69
CA THR A 226 13.87 -11.17 16.92
C THR A 226 12.58 -11.96 17.06
N LEU A 227 12.33 -12.89 16.13
CA LEU A 227 11.27 -13.88 16.27
C LEU A 227 11.86 -15.14 16.93
N PRO A 228 11.16 -15.78 17.88
CA PRO A 228 11.56 -17.09 18.37
C PRO A 228 11.73 -18.08 17.20
N ASP A 229 12.84 -18.82 17.18
CA ASP A 229 13.21 -19.70 16.05
C ASP A 229 12.07 -20.62 15.61
N GLN A 230 11.35 -21.21 16.57
CA GLN A 230 10.22 -22.08 16.29
C GLN A 230 9.08 -21.36 15.56
N GLN A 231 8.77 -20.11 15.95
CA GLN A 231 7.74 -19.31 15.28
C GLN A 231 8.19 -18.92 13.88
N ALA A 232 9.45 -18.51 13.71
CA ALA A 232 10.01 -18.16 12.41
C ALA A 232 9.99 -19.35 11.44
N GLN A 233 10.40 -20.53 11.90
CA GLN A 233 10.35 -21.78 11.13
C GLN A 233 8.92 -22.19 10.77
N GLN A 234 7.97 -22.12 11.72
CA GLN A 234 6.57 -22.42 11.46
C GLN A 234 5.98 -21.47 10.41
N LEU A 235 6.28 -20.18 10.53
CA LEU A 235 5.78 -19.17 9.61
C LEU A 235 6.30 -19.41 8.18
N VAL A 236 7.58 -19.72 8.03
CA VAL A 236 8.15 -20.04 6.71
C VAL A 236 7.56 -21.35 6.17
N ALA A 237 7.40 -22.38 7.01
CA ALA A 237 6.76 -23.63 6.58
C ALA A 237 5.33 -23.40 6.06
N THR A 238 4.53 -22.57 6.74
CA THR A 238 3.19 -22.19 6.27
C THR A 238 3.25 -21.43 4.94
N LEU A 239 4.17 -20.49 4.78
CA LEU A 239 4.35 -19.76 3.51
C LEU A 239 4.77 -20.67 2.36
N VAL A 240 5.64 -21.65 2.63
CA VAL A 240 6.03 -22.68 1.66
C VAL A 240 4.82 -23.53 1.27
N GLN A 241 3.95 -23.91 2.21
CA GLN A 241 2.72 -24.64 1.88
C GLN A 241 1.78 -23.80 1.00
N GLN A 242 1.67 -22.49 1.25
CA GLN A 242 0.81 -21.56 0.51
C GLN A 242 1.42 -21.06 -0.81
N ARG A 243 2.65 -21.45 -1.16
CA ARG A 243 3.46 -20.89 -2.27
C ARG A 243 2.75 -20.83 -3.63
N GLN A 244 1.86 -21.77 -3.93
CA GLN A 244 1.16 -21.83 -5.22
C GLN A 244 0.11 -20.73 -5.38
N ALA A 245 -0.48 -20.28 -4.27
CA ALA A 245 -1.44 -19.17 -4.24
C ALA A 245 -0.77 -17.81 -3.92
N ALA A 246 0.50 -17.83 -3.54
CA ALA A 246 1.24 -16.62 -3.17
C ALA A 246 1.61 -15.81 -4.43
N THR A 247 1.51 -14.48 -4.31
CA THR A 247 1.99 -13.54 -5.34
C THR A 247 3.52 -13.55 -5.41
N PRO A 248 4.14 -13.06 -6.51
CA PRO A 248 5.60 -12.95 -6.60
C PRO A 248 6.19 -12.06 -5.50
N GLN A 249 5.45 -11.03 -5.08
CA GLN A 249 5.84 -10.17 -3.98
C GLN A 249 5.89 -10.95 -2.66
N ASN A 250 4.87 -11.76 -2.34
CA ASN A 250 4.86 -12.55 -1.12
C ASN A 250 5.99 -13.58 -1.10
N LEU A 251 6.27 -14.25 -2.22
CA LEU A 251 7.36 -15.21 -2.35
C LEU A 251 8.73 -14.56 -2.12
N SER A 252 8.99 -13.44 -2.81
CA SER A 252 10.26 -12.70 -2.67
C SER A 252 10.44 -12.07 -1.29
N ASN A 253 9.38 -11.51 -0.70
CA ASN A 253 9.40 -10.99 0.67
C ASN A 253 9.74 -12.07 1.69
N THR A 254 9.20 -13.28 1.51
CA THR A 254 9.50 -14.43 2.39
C THR A 254 10.98 -14.78 2.35
N LEU A 255 11.55 -14.95 1.15
CA LEU A 255 12.96 -15.29 0.97
C LEU A 255 13.87 -14.17 1.49
N TRP A 256 13.57 -12.92 1.14
CA TRP A 256 14.35 -11.76 1.58
C TRP A 256 14.37 -11.63 3.09
N ALA A 257 13.21 -11.79 3.74
CA ALA A 257 13.10 -11.68 5.19
C ALA A 257 13.83 -12.82 5.90
N ALA A 258 13.72 -14.06 5.38
CA ALA A 258 14.47 -15.19 5.91
C ALA A 258 16.00 -14.97 5.83
N ALA A 259 16.50 -14.50 4.68
CA ALA A 259 17.90 -14.17 4.50
C ALA A 259 18.36 -13.03 5.45
N THR A 260 17.56 -11.96 5.55
CA THR A 260 17.87 -10.78 6.38
C THR A 260 17.91 -11.12 7.86
N MET A 261 17.02 -11.99 8.32
CA MET A 261 16.95 -12.44 9.71
C MET A 261 17.93 -13.60 10.02
N GLY A 262 18.68 -14.09 9.03
CA GLY A 262 19.59 -15.23 9.22
C GLY A 262 18.87 -16.54 9.53
N LEU A 263 17.62 -16.70 9.08
CA LEU A 263 16.85 -17.93 9.33
C LEU A 263 17.42 -19.09 8.52
N THR A 264 17.66 -20.22 9.19
CA THR A 264 18.03 -21.46 8.50
C THR A 264 16.78 -22.08 7.87
N LEU A 265 16.66 -21.97 6.54
CA LEU A 265 15.64 -22.69 5.78
C LEU A 265 16.21 -23.99 5.24
N PRO A 266 15.46 -25.12 5.34
CA PRO A 266 15.82 -26.31 4.60
C PRO A 266 15.92 -26.00 3.10
N ASP A 267 16.99 -26.43 2.44
CA ASP A 267 17.27 -26.14 1.03
C ASP A 267 16.07 -26.41 0.12
N GLN A 268 15.36 -27.52 0.35
CA GLN A 268 14.17 -27.88 -0.41
C GLN A 268 13.05 -26.83 -0.30
N GLN A 269 12.83 -26.25 0.88
CA GLN A 269 11.80 -25.23 1.09
C GLN A 269 12.17 -23.93 0.37
N ALA A 270 13.43 -23.52 0.49
CA ALA A 270 13.91 -22.32 -0.20
C ALA A 270 13.84 -22.49 -1.73
N GLN A 271 14.25 -23.65 -2.26
CA GLN A 271 14.11 -24.00 -3.67
C GLN A 271 12.65 -24.02 -4.14
N GLN A 272 11.71 -24.49 -3.31
CA GLN A 272 10.28 -24.47 -3.65
C GLN A 272 9.74 -23.04 -3.80
N LEU A 273 10.17 -22.10 -2.95
CA LEU A 273 9.79 -20.69 -3.05
C LEU A 273 10.39 -20.05 -4.31
N VAL A 274 11.67 -20.30 -4.59
CA VAL A 274 12.33 -19.81 -5.81
C VAL A 274 11.66 -20.36 -7.06
N ALA A 275 11.38 -21.66 -7.12
CA ALA A 275 10.71 -22.30 -8.25
C ALA A 275 9.31 -21.73 -8.49
N ALA A 276 8.54 -21.45 -7.43
CA ALA A 276 7.24 -20.80 -7.54
C ALA A 276 7.36 -19.39 -8.14
N LEU A 277 8.36 -18.61 -7.74
CA LEU A 277 8.58 -17.28 -8.32
C LEU A 277 9.06 -17.34 -9.77
N VAL A 278 9.91 -18.30 -10.11
CA VAL A 278 10.35 -18.56 -11.50
C VAL A 278 9.15 -18.86 -12.41
N GLN A 279 8.18 -19.66 -11.93
CA GLN A 279 6.93 -19.92 -12.66
C GLN A 279 6.12 -18.64 -12.89
N GLN A 280 6.13 -17.73 -11.92
CA GLN A 280 5.40 -16.45 -11.98
C GLN A 280 6.24 -15.26 -12.48
N ARG A 281 7.46 -15.50 -13.02
CA ARG A 281 8.45 -14.44 -13.33
C ARG A 281 7.94 -13.31 -14.24
N GLN A 282 6.98 -13.59 -15.12
CA GLN A 282 6.40 -12.59 -16.02
C GLN A 282 5.52 -11.57 -15.27
N ALA A 283 4.96 -11.96 -14.13
CA ALA A 283 4.18 -11.09 -13.24
C ALA A 283 5.03 -10.51 -12.10
N ALA A 284 6.29 -10.93 -11.96
CA ALA A 284 7.19 -10.47 -10.90
C ALA A 284 7.74 -9.08 -11.23
N SER A 285 7.71 -8.17 -10.26
CA SER A 285 8.35 -6.86 -10.37
C SER A 285 9.88 -6.98 -10.35
N PRO A 286 10.63 -5.95 -10.80
CA PRO A 286 12.09 -5.95 -10.70
C PRO A 286 12.58 -6.16 -9.26
N GLN A 287 11.85 -5.59 -8.30
CA GLN A 287 12.11 -5.76 -6.88
C GLN A 287 11.98 -7.22 -6.45
N ALA A 288 10.88 -7.89 -6.80
CA ALA A 288 10.65 -9.28 -6.42
C ALA A 288 11.77 -10.20 -6.96
N VAL A 289 12.16 -10.01 -8.23
CA VAL A 289 13.25 -10.77 -8.85
C VAL A 289 14.58 -10.51 -8.14
N SER A 290 14.94 -9.24 -7.93
CA SER A 290 16.21 -8.88 -7.29
C SER A 290 16.30 -9.35 -5.84
N ASN A 291 15.21 -9.27 -5.08
CA ASN A 291 15.14 -9.74 -3.69
C ASN A 291 15.33 -11.25 -3.61
N THR A 292 14.74 -12.01 -4.54
CA THR A 292 14.91 -13.46 -4.59
C THR A 292 16.34 -13.88 -4.91
N LEU A 293 16.98 -13.23 -5.90
CA LEU A 293 18.38 -13.53 -6.23
C LEU A 293 19.32 -13.15 -5.08
N TRP A 294 19.11 -11.97 -4.48
CA TRP A 294 19.90 -11.53 -3.33
C TRP A 294 19.74 -12.47 -2.12
N ALA A 295 18.52 -12.89 -1.81
CA ALA A 295 18.25 -13.83 -0.72
C ALA A 295 18.92 -15.18 -0.98
N ALA A 296 18.83 -15.70 -2.21
CA ALA A 296 19.48 -16.95 -2.59
C ALA A 296 21.01 -16.88 -2.42
N ALA A 297 21.64 -15.81 -2.90
CA ALA A 297 23.07 -15.59 -2.72
C ALA A 297 23.47 -15.45 -1.25
N THR A 298 22.70 -14.67 -0.47
CA THR A 298 22.97 -14.42 0.96
C THR A 298 22.87 -15.69 1.80
N MET A 299 21.91 -16.55 1.49
CA MET A 299 21.71 -17.83 2.16
C MET A 299 22.59 -18.96 1.62
N GLY A 300 23.40 -18.71 0.58
CA GLY A 300 24.24 -19.73 -0.05
C GLY A 300 23.43 -20.83 -0.77
N LEU A 301 22.25 -20.51 -1.30
CA LEU A 301 21.41 -21.48 -2.00
C LEU A 301 22.00 -21.81 -3.37
N THR A 302 22.12 -23.10 -3.67
CA THR A 302 22.41 -23.56 -5.04
C THR A 302 21.14 -23.49 -5.88
N LEU A 303 21.04 -22.43 -6.70
CA LEU A 303 20.02 -22.33 -7.73
C LEU A 303 20.40 -23.21 -8.92
N LEU A 304 19.41 -23.86 -9.53
CA LEU A 304 19.64 -24.50 -10.83
C LEU A 304 19.91 -23.41 -11.88
N ASP A 305 20.95 -23.59 -12.70
CA ASP A 305 21.33 -22.60 -13.73
C ASP A 305 20.15 -22.07 -14.56
N PRO A 306 19.18 -22.90 -15.02
CA PRO A 306 18.03 -22.39 -15.77
C PRO A 306 17.14 -21.45 -14.95
N GLN A 307 16.97 -21.68 -13.64
CA GLN A 307 16.14 -20.83 -12.79
C GLN A 307 16.78 -19.45 -12.64
N ALA A 308 18.07 -19.43 -12.31
CA ALA A 308 18.83 -18.21 -12.15
C ALA A 308 18.84 -17.38 -13.45
N GLN A 309 19.11 -18.01 -14.59
CA GLN A 309 19.07 -17.35 -15.90
C GLN A 309 17.68 -16.80 -16.24
N GLN A 310 16.60 -17.53 -15.93
CA GLN A 310 15.23 -17.08 -16.18
C GLN A 310 14.87 -15.84 -15.35
N LEU A 311 15.32 -15.77 -14.10
CA LEU A 311 15.13 -14.61 -13.23
C LEU A 311 15.92 -13.40 -13.74
N VAL A 312 17.20 -13.58 -14.06
CA VAL A 312 18.04 -12.49 -14.60
C VAL A 312 17.47 -11.97 -15.92
N ALA A 313 17.05 -12.85 -16.83
CA ALA A 313 16.41 -12.45 -18.08
C ALA A 313 15.13 -11.64 -17.86
N ALA A 314 14.31 -12.01 -16.86
CA ALA A 314 13.10 -11.26 -16.51
C ALA A 314 13.45 -9.84 -16.01
N LEU A 315 14.50 -9.69 -15.19
CA LEU A 315 14.97 -8.36 -14.76
C LEU A 315 15.51 -7.54 -15.93
N VAL A 316 16.29 -8.15 -16.82
CA VAL A 316 16.84 -7.49 -18.03
C VAL A 316 15.73 -6.91 -18.89
N GLN A 317 14.62 -7.64 -19.07
CA GLN A 317 13.44 -7.15 -19.79
C GLN A 317 12.82 -5.93 -19.12
N GLN A 318 12.82 -5.88 -17.78
CA GLN A 318 12.23 -4.81 -16.97
C GLN A 318 13.23 -3.75 -16.50
N ARG A 319 14.47 -3.75 -17.00
CA ARG A 319 15.60 -2.94 -16.48
C ARG A 319 15.34 -1.44 -16.39
N GLN A 320 14.47 -0.89 -17.24
CA GLN A 320 14.13 0.55 -17.23
C GLN A 320 13.21 0.91 -16.06
N ALA A 321 12.44 -0.06 -15.54
CA ALA A 321 11.61 0.10 -14.35
C ALA A 321 12.32 -0.35 -13.06
N ALA A 322 13.50 -0.97 -13.18
CA ALA A 322 14.30 -1.44 -12.05
C ALA A 322 15.02 -0.27 -11.38
N THR A 323 15.00 -0.23 -10.04
CA THR A 323 15.77 0.74 -9.27
C THR A 323 17.27 0.41 -9.31
N PRO A 324 18.15 1.35 -8.95
CA PRO A 324 19.58 1.06 -8.81
C PRO A 324 19.86 -0.10 -7.84
N GLN A 325 19.01 -0.25 -6.81
CA GLN A 325 19.10 -1.36 -5.86
C GLN A 325 18.75 -2.70 -6.48
N ASN A 326 17.72 -2.76 -7.32
CA ASN A 326 17.36 -4.01 -7.97
C ASN A 326 18.48 -4.49 -8.89
N LEU A 327 19.06 -3.57 -9.67
CA LEU A 327 20.15 -3.87 -10.60
C LEU A 327 21.42 -4.31 -9.86
N ALA A 328 21.83 -3.56 -8.85
CA ALA A 328 23.02 -3.86 -8.04
C ALA A 328 22.89 -5.19 -7.30
N ASN A 329 21.74 -5.45 -6.66
CA ASN A 329 21.51 -6.69 -5.93
C ASN A 329 21.57 -7.91 -6.85
N THR A 330 21.05 -7.81 -8.08
CA THR A 330 21.11 -8.89 -9.05
C THR A 330 22.51 -9.15 -9.57
N LEU A 331 23.29 -8.10 -9.86
CA LEU A 331 24.69 -8.25 -10.29
C LEU A 331 25.55 -8.87 -9.18
N TRP A 332 25.42 -8.38 -7.96
CA TRP A 332 26.10 -8.94 -6.79
C TRP A 332 25.73 -10.40 -6.54
N ALA A 333 24.43 -10.72 -6.61
CA ALA A 333 23.95 -12.09 -6.41
C ALA A 333 24.49 -13.04 -7.49
N ALA A 334 24.55 -12.59 -8.75
CA ALA A 334 25.12 -13.37 -9.84
C ALA A 334 26.61 -13.64 -9.64
N ALA A 335 27.39 -12.64 -9.25
CA ALA A 335 28.81 -12.81 -8.93
C ALA A 335 29.03 -13.75 -7.74
N THR A 336 28.26 -13.55 -6.65
CA THR A 336 28.38 -14.34 -5.41
C THR A 336 28.05 -15.82 -5.62
N MET A 337 27.04 -16.12 -6.44
CA MET A 337 26.65 -17.49 -6.77
C MET A 337 27.46 -18.09 -7.93
N GLY A 338 28.39 -17.35 -8.54
CA GLY A 338 29.17 -17.81 -9.69
C GLY A 338 28.34 -18.06 -10.95
N LEU A 339 27.22 -17.33 -11.13
CA LEU A 339 26.35 -17.51 -12.28
C LEU A 339 27.01 -17.04 -13.56
N THR A 340 26.99 -17.88 -14.59
CA THR A 340 27.42 -17.48 -15.93
C THR A 340 26.30 -16.70 -16.60
N LEU A 341 26.41 -15.37 -16.61
CA LEU A 341 25.50 -14.50 -17.35
C LEU A 341 26.00 -14.32 -18.78
N PRO A 342 25.11 -14.39 -19.79
CA PRO A 342 25.47 -13.96 -21.14
C PRO A 342 25.98 -12.51 -21.13
N ASP A 343 27.11 -12.24 -21.79
CA ASP A 343 27.77 -10.92 -21.80
C ASP A 343 26.80 -9.77 -22.09
N GLN A 344 25.89 -9.98 -23.04
CA GLN A 344 24.87 -8.99 -23.40
C GLN A 344 23.94 -8.65 -22.23
N GLN A 345 23.52 -9.64 -21.43
CA GLN A 345 22.64 -9.42 -20.28
C GLN A 345 23.38 -8.67 -19.17
N ALA A 346 24.62 -9.07 -18.87
CA ALA A 346 25.46 -8.39 -17.89
C ALA A 346 25.69 -6.91 -18.29
N GLN A 347 26.06 -6.65 -19.55
CA GLN A 347 26.23 -5.30 -20.08
C GLN A 347 24.95 -4.46 -19.99
N GLN A 348 23.79 -5.05 -20.28
CA GLN A 348 22.51 -4.35 -20.20
C GLN A 348 22.14 -3.93 -18.78
N LEU A 349 22.40 -4.78 -17.78
CA LEU A 349 22.16 -4.46 -16.37
C LEU A 349 23.13 -3.39 -15.87
N VAL A 350 24.42 -3.53 -16.17
CA VAL A 350 25.44 -2.54 -15.80
C VAL A 350 25.15 -1.18 -16.45
N ALA A 351 24.82 -1.16 -17.74
CA ALA A 351 24.47 0.07 -18.44
C ALA A 351 23.24 0.76 -17.83
N ALA A 352 22.21 0.00 -17.47
CA ALA A 352 21.02 0.53 -16.79
C ALA A 352 21.37 1.13 -15.41
N LEU A 353 22.26 0.50 -14.65
CA LEU A 353 22.69 1.03 -13.36
C LEU A 353 23.51 2.32 -13.52
N VAL A 354 24.44 2.35 -14.48
CA VAL A 354 25.27 3.54 -14.78
C VAL A 354 24.40 4.72 -15.20
N GLN A 355 23.34 4.48 -15.99
CA GLN A 355 22.37 5.52 -16.35
C GLN A 355 21.66 6.12 -15.13
N GLN A 356 21.45 5.31 -14.08
CA GLN A 356 20.78 5.73 -12.84
C GLN A 356 21.76 6.08 -11.71
N ARG A 357 23.06 6.28 -11.99
CA ARG A 357 24.11 6.48 -10.97
C ARG A 357 23.85 7.62 -9.97
N GLN A 358 23.14 8.66 -10.38
CA GLN A 358 22.81 9.80 -9.50
C GLN A 358 21.79 9.42 -8.42
N ALA A 359 20.96 8.41 -8.68
CA ALA A 359 20.00 7.87 -7.73
C ALA A 359 20.54 6.64 -6.96
N ALA A 360 21.76 6.17 -7.30
CA ALA A 360 22.39 5.03 -6.66
C ALA A 360 23.07 5.44 -5.35
N THR A 361 22.87 4.65 -4.30
CA THR A 361 23.65 4.83 -3.05
C THR A 361 25.07 4.29 -3.23
N PRO A 362 26.04 4.66 -2.37
CA PRO A 362 27.38 4.09 -2.40
C PRO A 362 27.41 2.55 -2.35
N GLN A 363 26.50 1.95 -1.58
CA GLN A 363 26.36 0.50 -1.49
C GLN A 363 25.93 -0.11 -2.84
N ASN A 364 25.04 0.55 -3.59
CA ASN A 364 24.62 0.08 -4.90
C ASN A 364 25.78 0.00 -5.89
N LEU A 365 26.67 0.99 -5.84
CA LEU A 365 27.84 1.04 -6.71
C LEU A 365 28.89 0.00 -6.29
N SER A 366 29.11 -0.17 -4.98
CA SER A 366 30.02 -1.20 -4.45
C SER A 366 29.59 -2.62 -4.81
N ASN A 367 28.29 -2.90 -4.87
CA ASN A 367 27.75 -4.21 -5.26
C ASN A 367 28.00 -4.57 -6.73
N THR A 368 28.60 -3.67 -7.53
CA THR A 368 28.89 -3.89 -8.96
C THR A 368 30.36 -3.91 -9.32
N LEU A 369 31.24 -3.68 -8.34
CA LEU A 369 32.69 -3.85 -8.44
C LEU A 369 33.06 -5.23 -7.92
#